data_AF-A0AAD9D7E0-F1
#
_entry.id   AF-A0AAD9D7E0-F1
#
_cell.length_a   1.000
_cell.length_b   1.000
_cell.length_c   1.000
_cell.angle_alpha   90.00
_cell.angle_beta   90.00
_cell.angle_gamma   90.00
#
_symmetry.space_group_name_H-M   'P 1'
#
loop_
_entity.id
_entity.type
_entity.pdbx_description
1 polymer ?
#
loop_
_entity_poly.entity_id
_entity_poly.type
_entity_poly.pdbx_seq_one_letter_code
_entity_poly.pdbx_strand_id
1 'polypeptide(L)'
;MVNVTKSNFLEQLRDLLVHLPTASFVSIDEEMTGISLPGSRNSRPNKVELPSERYTNLLKEVPERYAILQVGVAVFHKNPKYKDPSSPSGGGGGGGSPSRARASSTAAEEEQRLLANGGDSDAMEHAFMHREGALNQDELEDLTEREEDNEADRFMAFAEAAASGNLSVRRPGDTDAQAAARAAATAGIRMYEEEEEEEPPQPEYTSRIYNFYIFPNAWSDRELTLNPSTIKFLMENNMDFNKVFEEGVPFTTVKHAEVLKERYFRKHSNNEAKKNGDRTPTKKDRVTLTSTNDIAFVARVMANLREWIDSDDSNLHNLINGQEGTSLVLPPCNAFLRRCLYETIEAEYSGLLLERADLSPDAGPTARNQIRVIRLSPEERKRRENRLKVEEWEKLLLGNLGFTTVFQAISDVCNGKVLTKERIEGFLDGSFPSPSVPLNEGGMGVKSHSLFITG
;
A
#
# COMPACT_ATOMS: atom_id res chain seq x y z
N MET A 1 -3.79 7.69 -9.59
CA MET A 1 -4.15 7.83 -8.17
C MET A 1 -4.99 6.62 -7.77
N VAL A 2 -4.74 6.00 -6.62
CA VAL A 2 -5.48 4.83 -6.12
C VAL A 2 -6.12 5.16 -4.78
N ASN A 3 -7.42 4.91 -4.65
CA ASN A 3 -8.13 4.99 -3.37
C ASN A 3 -7.84 3.73 -2.55
N VAL A 4 -7.27 3.90 -1.36
CA VAL A 4 -6.88 2.81 -0.48
C VAL A 4 -7.82 2.75 0.71
N THR A 5 -8.52 1.63 0.84
CA THR A 5 -9.42 1.29 1.96
C THR A 5 -8.99 -0.04 2.58
N LYS A 6 -9.68 -0.52 3.62
CA LYS A 6 -9.38 -1.84 4.23
C LYS A 6 -9.36 -2.98 3.21
N SER A 7 -10.19 -2.91 2.15
CA SER A 7 -10.36 -3.99 1.19
C SER A 7 -9.12 -4.25 0.33
N ASN A 8 -8.37 -3.20 -0.03
CA ASN A 8 -7.18 -3.26 -0.88
C ASN A 8 -5.89 -2.86 -0.15
N PHE A 9 -5.96 -2.59 1.16
CA PHE A 9 -4.82 -2.05 1.92
C PHE A 9 -3.55 -2.89 1.81
N LEU A 10 -3.62 -4.22 1.93
CA LEU A 10 -2.42 -5.07 1.89
C LEU A 10 -1.72 -5.06 0.52
N GLU A 11 -2.50 -5.02 -0.56
CA GLU A 11 -1.99 -4.93 -1.93
C GLU A 11 -1.28 -3.59 -2.15
N GLN A 12 -1.94 -2.49 -1.76
CA GLN A 12 -1.40 -1.14 -1.95
C GLN A 12 -0.23 -0.85 -1.00
N LEU A 13 -0.24 -1.42 0.21
CA LEU A 13 0.90 -1.38 1.13
C LEU A 13 2.11 -2.07 0.50
N ARG A 14 1.94 -3.26 -0.09
CA ARG A 14 3.02 -3.97 -0.80
C ARG A 14 3.59 -3.13 -1.94
N ASP A 15 2.73 -2.58 -2.80
CA ASP A 15 3.14 -1.73 -3.92
C ASP A 15 3.94 -0.51 -3.43
N LEU A 16 3.41 0.21 -2.43
CA LEU A 16 4.08 1.36 -1.83
C LEU A 16 5.45 0.99 -1.25
N LEU A 17 5.55 -0.09 -0.46
CA LEU A 17 6.81 -0.53 0.16
C LEU A 17 7.88 -0.89 -0.87
N VAL A 18 7.49 -1.44 -2.03
CA VAL A 18 8.42 -1.76 -3.13
C VAL A 18 8.95 -0.51 -3.83
N HIS A 19 8.14 0.55 -3.90
CA HIS A 19 8.49 1.78 -4.62
C HIS A 19 9.20 2.83 -3.76
N LEU A 20 8.95 2.87 -2.45
CA LEU A 20 9.60 3.79 -1.52
C LEU A 20 11.15 3.81 -1.59
N PRO A 21 11.87 2.68 -1.67
CA PRO A 21 13.35 2.68 -1.58
C PRO A 21 14.05 3.40 -2.73
N THR A 22 13.37 3.51 -3.87
CA THR A 22 13.91 4.10 -5.11
C THR A 22 13.36 5.49 -5.38
N ALA A 23 12.49 5.98 -4.50
CA ALA A 23 11.89 7.29 -4.63
C ALA A 23 12.95 8.39 -4.60
N SER A 24 12.66 9.51 -5.25
CA SER A 24 13.46 10.74 -5.16
C SER A 24 12.97 11.58 -3.99
N PHE A 25 11.66 11.69 -3.83
CA PHE A 25 11.00 12.33 -2.70
C PHE A 25 9.58 11.80 -2.54
N VAL A 26 8.96 12.12 -1.40
CA VAL A 26 7.57 11.81 -1.09
C VAL A 26 6.87 13.10 -0.67
N SER A 27 5.65 13.31 -1.16
CA SER A 27 4.76 14.37 -0.68
C SER A 27 3.55 13.77 0.04
N ILE A 28 3.07 14.49 1.05
CA ILE A 28 1.91 14.11 1.86
C ILE A 28 0.96 15.31 1.96
N ASP A 29 -0.34 15.01 1.89
CA ASP A 29 -1.43 15.95 2.13
C ASP A 29 -2.55 15.27 2.94
N GLU A 30 -3.31 16.04 3.72
CA GLU A 30 -4.26 15.51 4.71
C GLU A 30 -5.62 16.21 4.65
N GLU A 31 -6.68 15.41 4.63
CA GLU A 31 -8.04 15.91 4.80
C GLU A 31 -8.52 15.68 6.23
N MET A 32 -9.01 16.74 6.88
CA MET A 32 -9.29 16.75 8.31
C MET A 32 -10.77 17.02 8.62
N THR A 33 -11.22 16.62 9.82
CA THR A 33 -12.57 16.93 10.29
C THR A 33 -12.76 18.38 10.71
N GLY A 34 -11.69 19.16 10.76
CA GLY A 34 -11.69 20.59 11.06
C GLY A 34 -10.28 21.18 11.13
N ILE A 35 -10.16 22.47 10.83
CA ILE A 35 -8.87 23.18 10.72
C ILE A 35 -8.75 24.37 11.70
N SER A 36 -9.80 24.71 12.43
CA SER A 36 -9.81 25.87 13.32
C SER A 36 -10.67 25.66 14.56
N LEU A 37 -10.21 26.18 15.69
CA LEU A 37 -10.97 26.15 16.94
C LEU A 37 -12.15 27.12 16.88
N PRO A 38 -13.28 26.82 17.56
CA PRO A 38 -14.38 27.76 17.71
C PRO A 38 -13.90 29.09 18.27
N GLY A 39 -14.30 30.20 17.65
CA GLY A 39 -13.90 31.55 18.07
C GLY A 39 -12.51 32.01 17.60
N SER A 40 -11.72 31.14 16.96
CA SER A 40 -10.35 31.46 16.54
C SER A 40 -10.26 32.16 15.16
N ARG A 41 -11.31 32.14 14.34
CA ARG A 41 -11.30 32.73 12.97
C ARG A 41 -10.85 34.19 12.88
N ASN A 42 -11.01 34.97 13.94
CA ASN A 42 -10.63 36.39 14.00
C ASN A 42 -9.35 36.65 14.82
N SER A 43 -8.76 35.60 15.41
CA SER A 43 -7.53 35.73 16.19
C SER A 43 -6.35 35.75 15.23
N ARG A 44 -5.84 36.94 14.91
CA ARG A 44 -4.60 37.06 14.14
C ARG A 44 -3.43 36.62 15.04
N PRO A 45 -2.55 35.73 14.55
CA PRO A 45 -1.40 35.31 15.33
C PRO A 45 -0.54 36.53 15.67
N ASN A 46 -0.11 36.62 16.93
CA ASN A 46 0.73 37.72 17.37
C ASN A 46 2.10 37.61 16.67
N LYS A 47 2.52 38.68 15.98
CA LYS A 47 3.76 38.69 15.17
C LYS A 47 5.03 38.60 16.02
N VAL A 48 4.95 38.86 17.33
CA VAL A 48 6.09 38.78 18.25
C VAL A 48 6.09 37.51 19.12
N GLU A 49 5.08 36.64 19.00
CA GLU A 49 5.00 35.40 19.78
C GLU A 49 5.99 34.36 19.27
N LEU A 50 6.70 33.70 20.19
CA LEU A 50 7.67 32.66 19.83
C LEU A 50 6.95 31.45 19.23
N PRO A 51 7.55 30.73 18.26
CA PRO A 51 6.93 29.54 17.68
C PRO A 51 6.48 28.48 18.70
N SER A 52 7.25 28.29 19.78
CA SER A 52 6.93 27.37 20.88
C SER A 52 5.70 27.81 21.69
N GLU A 53 5.57 29.12 21.92
CA GLU A 53 4.43 29.70 22.62
C GLU A 53 3.18 29.58 21.75
N ARG A 54 3.28 29.93 20.46
CA ARG A 54 2.19 29.77 19.50
C ARG A 54 1.72 28.33 19.40
N TYR A 55 2.64 27.37 19.35
CA TYR A 55 2.29 25.96 19.35
C TYR A 55 1.48 25.58 20.59
N THR A 56 1.98 25.94 21.77
CA THR A 56 1.37 25.59 23.06
C THR A 56 0.02 26.27 23.26
N ASN A 57 -0.11 27.53 22.85
CA ASN A 57 -1.26 28.37 23.17
C ASN A 57 -2.38 28.29 22.12
N LEU A 58 -2.05 28.04 20.84
CA LEU A 58 -3.00 28.24 19.74
C LEU A 58 -3.10 27.05 18.77
N LEU A 59 -1.99 26.35 18.50
CA LEU A 59 -1.97 25.33 17.43
C LEU A 59 -2.23 23.92 17.95
N LYS A 60 -1.72 23.56 19.13
CA LYS A 60 -1.76 22.20 19.67
C LYS A 60 -3.19 21.66 19.83
N GLU A 61 -4.14 22.51 20.19
CA GLU A 61 -5.53 22.08 20.43
C GLU A 61 -6.27 21.67 19.14
N VAL A 62 -5.85 22.17 17.97
CA VAL A 62 -6.47 21.83 16.67
C VAL A 62 -6.34 20.35 16.35
N PRO A 63 -5.12 19.75 16.27
CA PRO A 63 -4.95 18.33 16.00
C PRO A 63 -5.37 17.42 17.17
N GLU A 64 -5.48 17.95 18.40
CA GLU A 64 -6.04 17.19 19.52
C GLU A 64 -7.56 17.03 19.37
N ARG A 65 -8.25 18.09 18.92
CA ARG A 65 -9.71 18.13 18.75
C ARG A 65 -10.18 17.45 17.46
N TYR A 66 -9.55 17.74 16.34
CA TYR A 66 -9.94 17.24 15.02
C TYR A 66 -9.12 16.02 14.63
N ALA A 67 -9.62 15.26 13.67
CA ALA A 67 -8.98 14.04 13.19
C ALA A 67 -8.74 14.11 11.69
N ILE A 68 -7.78 13.30 11.23
CA ILE A 68 -7.52 13.09 9.80
C ILE A 68 -8.46 11.99 9.30
N LEU A 69 -9.10 12.22 8.15
CA LEU A 69 -10.01 11.29 7.49
C LEU A 69 -9.36 10.63 6.27
N GLN A 70 -8.51 11.37 5.56
CA GLN A 70 -7.81 10.89 4.39
C GLN A 70 -6.37 11.42 4.38
N VAL A 71 -5.43 10.60 3.94
CA VAL A 71 -4.04 10.98 3.70
C VAL A 71 -3.67 10.69 2.25
N GLY A 72 -3.36 11.74 1.50
CA GLY A 72 -2.76 11.65 0.17
C GLY A 72 -1.26 11.43 0.31
N VAL A 73 -0.72 10.39 -0.34
CA VAL A 73 0.72 10.11 -0.41
C VAL A 73 1.13 9.99 -1.86
N ALA A 74 2.08 10.80 -2.30
CA ALA A 74 2.66 10.70 -3.64
C ALA A 74 4.16 10.38 -3.57
N VAL A 75 4.54 9.29 -4.24
CA VAL A 75 5.92 8.81 -4.35
C VAL A 75 6.44 9.17 -5.74
N PHE A 76 7.53 9.95 -5.80
CA PHE A 76 8.08 10.45 -7.06
C PHE A 76 9.38 9.74 -7.44
N HIS A 77 9.50 9.36 -8.71
CA HIS A 77 10.71 8.77 -9.30
C HIS A 77 11.17 9.63 -10.46
N LYS A 78 12.48 9.86 -10.58
CA LYS A 78 13.06 10.45 -11.80
C LYS A 78 12.74 9.55 -12.99
N ASN A 79 12.22 10.15 -14.05
CA ASN A 79 11.92 9.45 -15.29
C ASN A 79 13.23 9.19 -16.04
N PRO A 80 13.63 7.93 -16.27
CA PRO A 80 14.86 7.61 -16.99
C PRO A 80 14.81 8.03 -18.47
N LYS A 81 13.63 8.30 -19.02
CA LYS A 81 13.44 8.77 -20.40
C LYS A 81 13.49 10.30 -20.53
N TYR A 82 13.55 11.03 -19.42
CA TYR A 82 13.65 12.48 -19.47
C TYR A 82 14.97 12.91 -20.09
N LYS A 83 14.89 13.66 -21.19
CA LYS A 83 16.02 14.35 -21.78
C LYS A 83 15.97 15.79 -21.32
N ASP A 84 16.93 16.18 -20.50
CA ASP A 84 17.06 17.56 -20.04
C ASP A 84 17.32 18.47 -21.24
N PRO A 85 16.40 19.40 -21.58
CA PRO A 85 16.55 20.29 -22.72
C PRO A 85 17.69 21.30 -22.55
N SER A 86 18.26 21.43 -21.34
CA SER A 86 19.42 22.28 -21.05
C SER A 86 20.76 21.54 -21.10
N SER A 87 20.75 20.21 -21.21
CA SER A 87 21.97 19.41 -21.38
C SER A 87 22.44 19.52 -22.84
N PRO A 88 23.66 20.03 -23.12
CA PRO A 88 24.13 20.23 -24.49
C PRO A 88 24.14 18.89 -25.24
N SER A 89 23.53 18.89 -26.43
CA SER A 89 23.50 17.73 -27.33
C SER A 89 24.92 17.26 -27.63
N GLY A 90 25.31 16.14 -27.02
CA GLY A 90 26.57 15.46 -27.32
C GLY A 90 26.54 14.91 -28.74
N GLY A 91 27.03 15.69 -29.69
CA GLY A 91 27.38 15.21 -31.03
C GLY A 91 28.41 14.08 -30.93
N GLY A 92 28.14 12.98 -31.64
CA GLY A 92 28.93 11.76 -31.59
C GLY A 92 30.37 11.88 -32.09
N GLY A 93 31.21 10.95 -31.62
CA GLY A 93 32.55 10.70 -32.15
C GLY A 93 33.19 9.53 -31.40
N GLY A 94 33.38 8.39 -32.10
CA GLY A 94 34.00 7.20 -31.54
C GLY A 94 35.52 7.27 -31.39
N GLY A 95 36.10 6.16 -30.89
CA GLY A 95 37.54 5.89 -30.92
C GLY A 95 38.20 5.91 -29.54
N GLY A 96 38.66 4.75 -29.08
CA GLY A 96 39.21 4.58 -27.74
C GLY A 96 40.64 5.11 -27.54
N SER A 97 40.96 5.40 -26.27
CA SER A 97 42.16 4.95 -25.53
C SER A 97 42.21 5.64 -24.16
N PRO A 98 42.82 5.02 -23.12
CA PRO A 98 42.74 5.48 -21.75
C PRO A 98 43.89 6.42 -21.39
N SER A 99 43.59 7.59 -20.80
CA SER A 99 44.56 8.44 -20.09
C SER A 99 43.79 9.58 -19.43
N ARG A 100 44.13 10.17 -18.29
CA ARG A 100 45.09 9.96 -17.20
C ARG A 100 44.67 11.03 -16.20
N ALA A 101 44.73 10.72 -14.91
CA ALA A 101 44.39 11.66 -13.85
C ALA A 101 45.10 13.02 -14.03
N ARG A 102 44.36 14.12 -13.84
CA ARG A 102 44.95 15.41 -13.50
C ARG A 102 44.06 16.12 -12.49
N ALA A 103 44.55 16.15 -11.26
CA ALA A 103 44.08 17.03 -10.21
C ALA A 103 44.57 18.46 -10.46
N SER A 104 43.72 19.44 -10.19
CA SER A 104 44.06 20.81 -9.78
C SER A 104 42.78 21.41 -9.18
N SER A 105 42.62 21.53 -7.86
CA SER A 105 43.23 22.51 -6.96
C SER A 105 43.01 23.96 -7.43
N THR A 106 41.96 24.61 -6.90
CA THR A 106 41.97 26.00 -6.41
C THR A 106 40.60 26.31 -5.79
N ALA A 107 40.40 25.85 -4.55
CA ALA A 107 39.43 26.39 -3.61
C ALA A 107 40.24 27.06 -2.50
N ALA A 108 40.75 28.27 -2.74
CA ALA A 108 41.50 29.03 -1.74
C ALA A 108 41.70 30.54 -2.07
N GLU A 109 41.05 31.13 -3.08
CA GLU A 109 41.31 32.54 -3.46
C GLU A 109 40.06 33.42 -3.64
N GLU A 110 38.89 33.01 -3.15
CA GLU A 110 37.69 33.87 -3.16
C GLU A 110 37.25 34.38 -1.78
N GLU A 111 37.94 34.00 -0.69
CA GLU A 111 37.53 34.36 0.68
C GLU A 111 38.19 35.63 1.24
N GLN A 112 38.90 36.41 0.41
CA GLN A 112 39.66 37.58 0.89
C GLN A 112 39.44 38.86 0.07
N ARG A 113 38.23 39.06 -0.48
CA ARG A 113 37.83 40.32 -1.15
C ARG A 113 36.47 40.92 -0.75
N LEU A 114 35.82 40.40 0.30
CA LEU A 114 34.53 40.95 0.79
C LEU A 114 34.60 41.59 2.18
N LEU A 115 35.79 41.95 2.67
CA LEU A 115 35.98 42.70 3.92
C LEU A 115 36.57 44.09 3.66
N ALA A 116 35.89 44.90 2.84
CA ALA A 116 36.15 46.33 2.75
C ALA A 116 34.98 47.04 2.04
N ASN A 117 33.83 47.13 2.70
CA ASN A 117 32.95 48.30 2.68
C ASN A 117 31.71 48.01 3.53
N GLY A 118 31.63 48.66 4.69
CA GLY A 118 30.46 48.62 5.55
C GLY A 118 29.31 49.42 4.94
N GLY A 119 28.13 48.81 4.93
CA GLY A 119 26.87 49.43 4.52
C GLY A 119 25.74 48.39 4.51
N ASP A 120 24.91 48.46 5.55
CA ASP A 120 23.53 47.97 5.71
C ASP A 120 22.98 46.99 4.65
N SER A 121 22.70 45.73 5.05
CA SER A 121 22.08 44.72 4.18
C SER A 121 21.13 43.77 4.91
N ASP A 122 20.02 44.30 5.45
CA ASP A 122 18.84 43.52 5.90
C ASP A 122 17.64 43.72 4.94
N ALA A 123 17.91 43.89 3.63
CA ALA A 123 16.89 44.22 2.62
C ALA A 123 16.96 43.39 1.32
N MET A 124 17.54 42.18 1.34
CA MET A 124 17.68 41.36 0.12
C MET A 124 17.28 39.88 0.29
N GLU A 125 16.33 39.58 1.18
CA GLU A 125 15.76 38.23 1.33
C GLU A 125 14.21 38.22 1.32
N HIS A 126 13.60 39.21 0.66
CA HIS A 126 12.14 39.34 0.54
C HIS A 126 11.66 39.70 -0.88
N ALA A 127 12.35 39.21 -1.92
CA ALA A 127 12.05 39.57 -3.32
C ALA A 127 11.78 38.39 -4.26
N PHE A 128 11.18 37.28 -3.78
CA PHE A 128 10.77 36.17 -4.66
C PHE A 128 9.36 35.58 -4.43
N MET A 129 8.47 36.34 -3.76
CA MET A 129 7.07 35.92 -3.57
C MET A 129 6.08 37.06 -3.86
N HIS A 130 6.18 37.68 -5.04
CA HIS A 130 5.06 38.39 -5.65
C HIS A 130 5.14 38.25 -7.17
N ARG A 131 4.49 37.22 -7.71
CA ARG A 131 3.98 37.24 -9.08
C ARG A 131 2.46 37.23 -8.97
N GLU A 132 1.85 38.38 -9.20
CA GLU A 132 0.41 38.49 -9.47
C GLU A 132 0.09 37.69 -10.74
N GLY A 133 -0.99 36.92 -10.69
CA GLY A 133 -1.47 36.13 -11.83
C GLY A 133 -2.14 34.82 -11.41
N ALA A 134 -3.11 34.88 -10.48
CA ALA A 134 -4.10 33.82 -10.35
C ALA A 134 -5.32 34.27 -11.16
N LEU A 135 -5.61 33.58 -12.26
CA LEU A 135 -6.83 33.78 -13.03
C LEU A 135 -8.03 33.53 -12.13
N ASN A 136 -9.05 34.37 -12.24
CA ASN A 136 -10.28 34.19 -11.48
C ASN A 136 -11.17 33.09 -12.11
N GLN A 137 -12.19 32.65 -11.38
CA GLN A 137 -13.05 31.52 -11.77
C GLN A 137 -13.77 31.76 -13.10
N ASP A 138 -14.06 33.02 -13.45
CA ASP A 138 -14.71 33.39 -14.72
C ASP A 138 -13.74 33.31 -15.91
N GLU A 139 -12.44 33.55 -15.70
CA GLU A 139 -11.39 33.38 -16.73
C GLU A 139 -11.04 31.91 -17.00
N LEU A 140 -11.35 31.02 -16.05
CA LEU A 140 -11.14 29.59 -16.20
C LEU A 140 -12.26 28.93 -17.04
N GLU A 141 -13.50 29.42 -16.91
CA GLU A 141 -14.65 28.95 -17.68
C GLU A 141 -14.56 29.37 -19.17
N ASP A 142 -14.04 30.58 -19.47
CA ASP A 142 -13.85 31.09 -20.85
C ASP A 142 -12.67 30.41 -21.59
N LEU A 143 -11.78 29.71 -20.87
CA LEU A 143 -10.72 28.87 -21.45
C LEU A 143 -11.23 27.46 -21.77
N THR A 144 -12.10 26.90 -20.93
CA THR A 144 -12.72 25.59 -21.18
C THR A 144 -13.69 25.61 -22.35
N GLU A 145 -14.43 26.71 -22.56
CA GLU A 145 -15.34 26.84 -23.72
C GLU A 145 -14.57 26.99 -25.05
N ARG A 146 -13.38 27.61 -25.05
CA ARG A 146 -12.54 27.73 -26.26
C ARG A 146 -11.83 26.44 -26.68
N GLU A 147 -11.62 25.51 -25.76
CA GLU A 147 -11.00 24.21 -26.05
C GLU A 147 -12.02 23.23 -26.66
N GLU A 148 -13.29 23.28 -26.25
CA GLU A 148 -14.36 22.42 -26.80
C GLU A 148 -14.76 22.80 -28.25
N ASP A 149 -14.74 24.10 -28.59
CA ASP A 149 -15.04 24.58 -29.96
C ASP A 149 -13.98 24.14 -30.99
N ASN A 150 -12.70 24.07 -30.58
CA ASN A 150 -11.60 23.63 -31.43
C ASN A 150 -11.63 22.11 -31.72
N GLU A 151 -12.23 21.32 -30.84
CA GLU A 151 -12.34 19.86 -31.02
C GLU A 151 -13.48 19.51 -32.00
N ALA A 152 -14.58 20.27 -31.97
CA ALA A 152 -15.71 20.12 -32.90
C ALA A 152 -15.33 20.47 -34.35
N ASP A 153 -14.54 21.54 -34.56
CA ASP A 153 -14.06 21.95 -35.89
C ASP A 153 -13.07 20.94 -36.48
N ARG A 154 -12.23 20.32 -35.62
CA ARG A 154 -11.32 19.23 -36.03
C ARG A 154 -12.06 17.96 -36.42
N PHE A 155 -13.19 17.66 -35.76
CA PHE A 155 -14.01 16.49 -36.09
C PHE A 155 -14.77 16.66 -37.42
N MET A 156 -15.22 17.88 -37.73
CA MET A 156 -15.90 18.19 -39.01
C MET A 156 -14.96 18.15 -40.21
N ALA A 157 -13.72 18.63 -40.06
CA ALA A 157 -12.71 18.58 -41.13
C ALA A 157 -12.32 17.14 -41.51
N PHE A 158 -12.36 16.21 -40.55
CA PHE A 158 -12.02 14.80 -40.78
C PHE A 158 -13.14 14.05 -41.52
N ALA A 159 -14.41 14.39 -41.25
CA ALA A 159 -15.57 13.79 -41.92
C ALA A 159 -15.69 14.19 -43.40
N GLU A 160 -15.25 15.40 -43.77
CA GLU A 160 -15.30 15.90 -45.15
C GLU A 160 -14.23 15.27 -46.05
N ALA A 161 -13.06 14.92 -45.49
CA ALA A 161 -11.99 14.21 -46.20
C ALA A 161 -12.38 12.76 -46.55
N ALA A 162 -13.11 12.07 -45.66
CA ALA A 162 -13.52 10.68 -45.85
C ALA A 162 -14.59 10.48 -46.94
N ALA A 163 -15.30 11.53 -47.35
CA ALA A 163 -16.34 11.49 -48.37
C ALA A 163 -15.82 11.51 -49.83
N SER A 164 -14.52 11.75 -50.04
CA SER A 164 -13.91 11.89 -51.37
C SER A 164 -13.21 10.62 -51.88
N GLY A 165 -13.90 9.48 -51.83
CA GLY A 165 -13.36 8.21 -52.32
C GLY A 165 -12.96 8.25 -53.80
N ASN A 166 -11.75 7.79 -54.14
CA ASN A 166 -11.46 7.37 -55.51
C ASN A 166 -10.40 6.27 -55.61
N LEU A 167 -10.89 5.09 -55.99
CA LEU A 167 -10.14 3.89 -56.37
C LEU A 167 -9.61 3.99 -57.82
N SER A 168 -8.44 3.38 -58.04
CA SER A 168 -7.67 3.37 -59.30
C SER A 168 -8.26 2.45 -60.38
N VAL A 169 -8.49 2.96 -61.61
CA VAL A 169 -8.47 2.20 -62.88
C VAL A 169 -8.12 3.17 -64.05
N ARG A 170 -7.21 2.77 -64.96
CA ARG A 170 -6.91 3.48 -66.23
C ARG A 170 -8.17 3.57 -67.10
N ARG A 171 -8.51 4.76 -67.61
CA ARG A 171 -9.58 4.90 -68.61
C ARG A 171 -9.00 4.87 -70.03
N PRO A 172 -9.66 4.22 -71.01
CA PRO A 172 -9.21 4.25 -72.39
C PRO A 172 -9.40 5.66 -72.99
N GLY A 173 -8.32 6.28 -73.47
CA GLY A 173 -8.35 7.58 -74.16
C GLY A 173 -7.44 8.68 -73.57
N ASP A 174 -6.74 8.43 -72.46
CA ASP A 174 -5.81 9.42 -71.90
C ASP A 174 -4.58 9.64 -72.82
N THR A 175 -4.22 10.89 -73.04
CA THR A 175 -2.96 11.26 -73.72
C THR A 175 -1.76 11.07 -72.80
N ASP A 176 -0.56 10.87 -73.35
CA ASP A 176 0.66 10.63 -72.54
C ASP A 176 0.94 11.73 -71.50
N ALA A 177 0.55 12.98 -71.78
CA ALA A 177 0.64 14.09 -70.84
C ALA A 177 -0.35 13.98 -69.66
N GLN A 178 -1.55 13.44 -69.89
CA GLN A 178 -2.55 13.20 -68.84
C GLN A 178 -2.21 11.96 -68.00
N ALA A 179 -1.62 10.94 -68.62
CA ALA A 179 -1.05 9.79 -67.92
C ALA A 179 0.15 10.21 -67.06
N ALA A 180 1.01 11.12 -67.54
CA ALA A 180 2.13 11.68 -66.79
C ALA A 180 1.68 12.60 -65.64
N ALA A 181 0.66 13.45 -65.84
CA ALA A 181 0.11 14.28 -64.78
C ALA A 181 -0.58 13.44 -63.67
N ARG A 182 -1.23 12.34 -64.02
CA ARG A 182 -1.77 11.39 -63.03
C ARG A 182 -0.68 10.55 -62.35
N ALA A 183 0.35 10.13 -63.08
CA ALA A 183 1.52 9.48 -62.48
C ALA A 183 2.26 10.43 -61.54
N ALA A 184 2.33 11.74 -61.86
CA ALA A 184 2.86 12.78 -61.00
C ALA A 184 1.93 13.10 -59.81
N ALA A 185 0.60 12.96 -59.95
CA ALA A 185 -0.33 13.05 -58.83
C ALA A 185 -0.24 11.81 -57.90
N THR A 186 -0.06 10.61 -58.45
CA THR A 186 0.17 9.37 -57.67
C THR A 186 1.58 9.32 -57.06
N ALA A 187 2.58 9.86 -57.75
CA ALA A 187 3.94 10.03 -57.22
C ALA A 187 4.03 11.21 -56.23
N GLY A 188 3.21 12.25 -56.42
CA GLY A 188 3.01 13.36 -55.50
C GLY A 188 2.24 12.99 -54.23
N ILE A 189 1.65 11.79 -54.18
CA ILE A 189 1.09 11.17 -52.97
C ILE A 189 2.16 10.34 -52.22
N ARG A 190 3.40 10.27 -52.71
CA ARG A 190 4.49 9.49 -52.07
C ARG A 190 5.70 10.32 -51.64
N MET A 191 5.46 11.59 -51.35
CA MET A 191 6.35 12.47 -50.59
C MET A 191 5.54 13.12 -49.47
N TYR A 192 4.86 12.30 -48.67
CA TYR A 192 4.78 12.67 -47.26
C TYR A 192 6.16 12.30 -46.73
N GLU A 193 6.99 13.31 -46.50
CA GLU A 193 8.07 13.16 -45.54
C GLU A 193 7.41 12.49 -44.32
N GLU A 194 7.99 11.40 -43.83
CA GLU A 194 7.69 10.91 -42.50
C GLU A 194 8.05 12.08 -41.58
N GLU A 195 7.08 12.96 -41.31
CA GLU A 195 7.14 13.86 -40.16
C GLU A 195 7.37 12.90 -39.00
N GLU A 196 8.60 12.82 -38.51
CA GLU A 196 8.89 12.19 -37.23
C GLU A 196 7.93 12.86 -36.25
N GLU A 197 6.84 12.17 -35.89
CA GLU A 197 5.97 12.61 -34.81
C GLU A 197 6.89 12.77 -33.59
N GLU A 198 7.28 14.01 -33.29
CA GLU A 198 8.13 14.29 -32.13
C GLU A 198 7.38 13.76 -30.92
N GLU A 199 7.86 12.66 -30.34
CA GLU A 199 7.26 12.10 -29.13
C GLU A 199 7.19 13.22 -28.09
N PRO A 200 6.03 13.41 -27.43
CA PRO A 200 5.85 14.50 -26.50
C PRO A 200 6.95 14.48 -25.43
N PRO A 201 7.41 15.65 -24.96
CA PRO A 201 8.48 15.73 -23.97
C PRO A 201 8.10 14.91 -22.75
N GLN A 202 8.92 13.92 -22.43
CA GLN A 202 8.72 13.05 -21.29
C GLN A 202 8.79 13.88 -20.00
N PRO A 203 7.97 13.63 -18.97
CA PRO A 203 8.05 14.38 -17.72
C PRO A 203 9.35 14.06 -16.98
N GLU A 204 9.93 15.00 -16.24
CA GLU A 204 11.15 14.76 -15.44
C GLU A 204 10.90 13.73 -14.33
N TYR A 205 9.69 13.71 -13.77
CA TYR A 205 9.29 12.78 -12.72
C TYR A 205 8.03 12.02 -13.08
N THR A 206 7.95 10.78 -12.64
CA THR A 206 6.72 9.98 -12.60
C THR A 206 6.28 9.82 -11.15
N SER A 207 4.98 9.88 -10.88
CA SER A 207 4.44 9.75 -9.52
C SER A 207 3.50 8.55 -9.37
N ARG A 208 3.52 7.95 -8.18
CA ARG A 208 2.50 7.01 -7.70
C ARG A 208 1.75 7.64 -6.55
N ILE A 209 0.45 7.81 -6.71
CA ILE A 209 -0.39 8.57 -5.79
C ILE A 209 -1.40 7.63 -5.14
N TYR A 210 -1.44 7.64 -3.80
CA TYR A 210 -2.30 6.84 -2.96
C TYR A 210 -3.15 7.75 -2.08
N ASN A 211 -4.46 7.53 -2.04
CA ASN A 211 -5.38 8.20 -1.14
C ASN A 211 -5.85 7.22 -0.08
N PHE A 212 -5.23 7.27 1.10
CA PHE A 212 -5.59 6.39 2.22
C PHE A 212 -6.78 6.98 2.96
N TYR A 213 -7.92 6.29 2.89
CA TYR A 213 -9.04 6.57 3.79
C TYR A 213 -8.74 5.91 5.13
N ILE A 214 -8.73 6.69 6.21
CA ILE A 214 -8.33 6.22 7.53
C ILE A 214 -9.42 6.49 8.56
N PHE A 215 -9.55 5.60 9.53
CA PHE A 215 -10.49 5.79 10.62
C PHE A 215 -9.95 5.20 11.92
N PRO A 216 -10.11 5.87 13.08
CA PRO A 216 -9.63 5.35 14.34
C PRO A 216 -10.20 3.96 14.65
N ASN A 217 -9.40 3.12 15.30
CA ASN A 217 -9.84 1.79 15.71
C ASN A 217 -10.93 1.87 16.80
N ALA A 218 -11.84 0.90 16.81
CA ALA A 218 -13.01 0.89 17.71
C ALA A 218 -12.66 0.82 19.22
N TRP A 219 -11.42 0.45 19.57
CA TRP A 219 -10.94 0.46 20.96
C TRP A 219 -10.34 1.80 21.39
N SER A 220 -10.35 2.81 20.52
CA SER A 220 -9.92 4.16 20.86
C SER A 220 -11.05 4.86 21.61
N ASP A 221 -10.79 5.29 22.86
CA ASP A 221 -11.70 6.15 23.63
C ASP A 221 -11.75 7.60 23.09
N ARG A 222 -11.28 7.82 21.87
CA ARG A 222 -11.18 9.15 21.25
C ARG A 222 -12.51 9.50 20.63
N GLU A 223 -13.13 10.57 21.12
CA GLU A 223 -14.29 11.17 20.48
C GLU A 223 -13.89 11.84 19.16
N LEU A 224 -14.71 11.65 18.13
CA LEU A 224 -14.50 12.28 16.84
C LEU A 224 -15.29 13.59 16.76
N THR A 225 -14.59 14.72 16.73
CA THR A 225 -15.23 16.03 16.52
C THR A 225 -15.29 16.37 15.04
N LEU A 226 -16.47 16.74 14.55
CA LEU A 226 -16.69 17.18 13.17
C LEU A 226 -17.03 18.67 13.14
N ASN A 227 -16.27 19.47 12.38
CA ASN A 227 -16.61 20.86 12.11
C ASN A 227 -17.61 20.93 10.94
N PRO A 228 -18.82 21.48 11.12
CA PRO A 228 -19.85 21.48 10.06
C PRO A 228 -19.41 22.16 8.76
N SER A 229 -18.63 23.25 8.84
CA SER A 229 -18.16 23.97 7.66
C SER A 229 -17.11 23.14 6.89
N THR A 230 -16.18 22.49 7.60
CA THR A 230 -15.19 21.61 6.98
C THR A 230 -15.86 20.40 6.34
N ILE A 231 -16.79 19.74 7.05
CA ILE A 231 -17.51 18.59 6.47
C ILE A 231 -18.31 19.00 5.24
N LYS A 232 -18.99 20.15 5.27
CA LYS A 232 -19.69 20.67 4.09
C LYS A 232 -18.74 20.90 2.91
N PHE A 233 -17.59 21.53 3.14
CA PHE A 233 -16.57 21.74 2.11
C PHE A 233 -16.08 20.41 1.51
N LEU A 234 -15.81 19.41 2.35
CA LEU A 234 -15.38 18.08 1.88
C LEU A 234 -16.48 17.38 1.07
N MET A 235 -17.75 17.51 1.48
CA MET A 235 -18.88 16.98 0.70
C MET A 235 -19.01 17.67 -0.66
N GLU A 236 -18.83 18.99 -0.72
CA GLU A 236 -18.87 19.77 -1.96
C GLU A 236 -17.71 19.40 -2.91
N ASN A 237 -16.57 18.95 -2.37
CA ASN A 237 -15.42 18.44 -3.12
C ASN A 237 -15.42 16.90 -3.25
N ASN A 238 -16.60 16.28 -3.23
CA ASN A 238 -16.81 14.86 -3.52
C ASN A 238 -16.08 13.87 -2.58
N MET A 239 -15.79 14.25 -1.34
CA MET A 239 -15.29 13.29 -0.35
C MET A 239 -16.32 12.19 -0.10
N ASP A 240 -15.87 10.95 -0.23
CA ASP A 240 -16.65 9.74 0.05
C ASP A 240 -16.51 9.33 1.53
N PHE A 241 -17.47 9.75 2.34
CA PHE A 241 -17.48 9.45 3.77
C PHE A 241 -17.76 7.97 4.09
N ASN A 242 -18.36 7.20 3.17
CA ASN A 242 -18.57 5.77 3.39
C ASN A 242 -17.21 5.04 3.38
N LYS A 243 -16.31 5.42 2.47
CA LYS A 243 -14.93 4.91 2.48
C LYS A 243 -14.17 5.23 3.76
N VAL A 244 -14.48 6.36 4.41
CA VAL A 244 -13.90 6.69 5.71
C VAL A 244 -14.53 5.85 6.82
N PHE A 245 -15.85 5.92 7.00
CA PHE A 245 -16.51 5.38 8.19
C PHE A 245 -16.72 3.86 8.15
N GLU A 246 -16.95 3.28 6.98
CA GLU A 246 -17.17 1.84 6.82
C GLU A 246 -15.86 1.12 6.52
N GLU A 247 -15.07 1.68 5.58
CA GLU A 247 -13.89 1.02 5.02
C GLU A 247 -12.55 1.63 5.46
N GLY A 248 -12.54 2.63 6.35
CA GLY A 248 -11.32 3.37 6.67
C GLY A 248 -10.26 2.53 7.36
N VAL A 249 -9.04 2.52 6.81
CA VAL A 249 -7.91 1.76 7.34
C VAL A 249 -7.63 2.17 8.79
N PRO A 250 -7.57 1.22 9.75
CA PRO A 250 -7.32 1.56 11.13
C PRO A 250 -5.88 2.04 11.32
N PHE A 251 -5.65 2.73 12.43
CA PHE A 251 -4.32 3.12 12.84
C PHE A 251 -4.21 3.16 14.35
N THR A 252 -2.97 3.13 14.82
CA THR A 252 -2.63 3.25 16.23
C THR A 252 -1.31 4.00 16.42
N THR A 253 -0.93 4.26 17.67
CA THR A 253 0.35 4.93 17.96
C THR A 253 1.52 3.98 17.71
N VAL A 254 2.70 4.52 17.39
CA VAL A 254 3.93 3.73 17.17
C VAL A 254 4.23 2.81 18.37
N LYS A 255 4.13 3.35 19.60
CA LYS A 255 4.35 2.59 20.84
C LYS A 255 3.38 1.41 20.98
N HIS A 256 2.10 1.64 20.68
CA HIS A 256 1.11 0.55 20.78
C HIS A 256 1.29 -0.48 19.67
N ALA A 257 1.65 -0.04 18.46
CA ALA A 257 2.00 -0.93 17.36
C ALA A 257 3.15 -1.87 17.73
N GLU A 258 4.21 -1.38 18.37
CA GLU A 258 5.33 -2.19 18.85
C GLU A 258 4.88 -3.28 19.84
N VAL A 259 4.05 -2.92 20.82
CA VAL A 259 3.50 -3.88 21.81
C VAL A 259 2.67 -4.97 21.14
N LEU A 260 1.84 -4.61 20.15
CA LEU A 260 1.01 -5.56 19.42
C LEU A 260 1.86 -6.54 18.60
N LYS A 261 2.88 -6.03 17.91
CA LYS A 261 3.83 -6.84 17.16
C LYS A 261 4.59 -7.79 18.09
N GLU A 262 5.16 -7.30 19.18
CA GLU A 262 5.89 -8.13 20.15
C GLU A 262 5.00 -9.25 20.71
N ARG A 263 3.75 -8.94 21.06
CA ARG A 263 2.78 -9.93 21.55
C ARG A 263 2.54 -11.03 20.52
N TYR A 264 2.40 -10.68 19.24
CA TYR A 264 2.25 -11.65 18.15
C TYR A 264 3.47 -12.58 18.07
N PHE A 265 4.67 -12.04 17.94
CA PHE A 265 5.89 -12.85 17.81
C PHE A 265 6.14 -13.72 19.05
N ARG A 266 5.89 -13.20 20.25
CA ARG A 266 6.01 -13.95 21.52
C ARG A 266 5.01 -15.10 21.62
N LYS A 267 3.79 -14.93 21.11
CA LYS A 267 2.78 -16.00 21.07
C LYS A 267 3.25 -17.15 20.18
N HIS A 268 3.76 -16.84 18.99
CA HIS A 268 4.20 -17.87 18.05
C HIS A 268 5.51 -18.55 18.49
N SER A 269 6.48 -17.80 19.05
CA SER A 269 7.73 -18.41 19.57
C SER A 269 7.46 -19.34 20.76
N ASN A 270 6.59 -18.95 21.69
CA ASN A 270 6.20 -19.81 22.81
C ASN A 270 5.46 -21.07 22.34
N ASN A 271 4.65 -20.98 21.29
CA ASN A 271 3.98 -22.15 20.72
C ASN A 271 4.96 -23.12 20.05
N GLU A 272 6.00 -22.60 19.38
CA GLU A 272 7.09 -23.41 18.83
C GLU A 272 7.90 -24.09 19.95
N ALA A 273 8.27 -23.35 20.99
CA ALA A 273 8.99 -23.92 22.15
C ALA A 273 8.16 -24.99 22.88
N LYS A 274 6.85 -24.79 23.00
CA LYS A 274 5.90 -25.75 23.59
C LYS A 274 5.73 -27.03 22.76
N LYS A 275 6.04 -27.00 21.45
CA LYS A 275 6.03 -28.19 20.58
C LYS A 275 7.33 -28.98 20.66
N ASN A 276 8.47 -28.30 20.80
CA ASN A 276 9.78 -28.92 20.87
C ASN A 276 10.15 -29.44 22.28
N GLY A 277 9.50 -28.92 23.32
CA GLY A 277 9.61 -29.49 24.66
C GLY A 277 8.78 -30.77 24.77
N ASP A 278 9.43 -31.86 25.20
CA ASP A 278 8.79 -33.13 25.54
C ASP A 278 7.74 -32.89 26.64
N ARG A 279 6.48 -32.72 26.22
CA ARG A 279 5.36 -32.61 27.13
C ARG A 279 4.96 -34.01 27.55
N THR A 280 5.62 -34.56 28.56
CA THR A 280 4.94 -35.52 29.44
C THR A 280 3.74 -34.80 30.06
N PRO A 281 2.48 -35.16 29.73
CA PRO A 281 1.32 -34.52 30.33
C PRO A 281 1.35 -34.83 31.83
N THR A 282 1.35 -33.80 32.68
CA THR A 282 1.20 -33.99 34.12
C THR A 282 -0.15 -34.66 34.37
N LYS A 283 -0.11 -35.90 34.83
CA LYS A 283 -1.20 -36.88 35.01
C LYS A 283 -2.37 -36.44 35.92
N LYS A 284 -2.42 -35.17 36.35
CA LYS A 284 -3.20 -34.73 37.52
C LYS A 284 -4.70 -34.47 37.28
N ASP A 285 -5.15 -34.26 36.04
CA ASP A 285 -6.55 -33.83 35.79
C ASP A 285 -7.29 -34.65 34.71
N ARG A 286 -7.02 -35.96 34.59
CA ARG A 286 -7.78 -36.81 33.66
C ARG A 286 -9.20 -37.06 34.17
N VAL A 287 -10.19 -36.81 33.33
CA VAL A 287 -11.58 -37.15 33.59
C VAL A 287 -11.71 -38.67 33.70
N THR A 288 -12.09 -39.15 34.88
CA THR A 288 -12.41 -40.55 35.10
C THR A 288 -13.90 -40.78 34.83
N LEU A 289 -14.21 -41.68 33.90
CA LEU A 289 -15.57 -42.10 33.64
C LEU A 289 -15.98 -43.15 34.68
N THR A 290 -17.07 -42.90 35.40
CA THR A 290 -17.62 -43.82 36.42
C THR A 290 -18.88 -44.53 35.95
N SER A 291 -19.62 -43.94 35.02
CA SER A 291 -20.85 -44.49 34.44
C SER A 291 -20.54 -45.52 33.36
N THR A 292 -21.15 -46.71 33.44
CA THR A 292 -21.00 -47.78 32.44
C THR A 292 -21.44 -47.38 31.04
N ASN A 293 -22.51 -46.57 30.95
CA ASN A 293 -23.02 -46.06 29.67
C ASN A 293 -22.03 -45.10 29.00
N ASP A 294 -21.40 -44.23 29.79
CA ASP A 294 -20.42 -43.26 29.29
C ASP A 294 -19.14 -43.94 28.82
N ILE A 295 -18.69 -44.96 29.58
CA ILE A 295 -17.54 -45.80 29.21
C ILE A 295 -17.81 -46.51 27.88
N ALA A 296 -18.99 -47.14 27.74
CA ALA A 296 -19.36 -47.83 26.51
C ALA A 296 -19.46 -46.87 25.31
N PHE A 297 -19.99 -45.66 25.54
CA PHE A 297 -20.07 -44.62 24.50
C PHE A 297 -18.68 -44.21 24.02
N VAL A 298 -17.78 -43.84 24.93
CA VAL A 298 -16.41 -43.41 24.58
C VAL A 298 -15.65 -44.55 23.90
N ALA A 299 -15.76 -45.79 24.39
CA ALA A 299 -15.14 -46.95 23.77
C ALA A 299 -15.59 -47.14 22.31
N ARG A 300 -16.89 -47.02 22.03
CA ARG A 300 -17.44 -47.12 20.67
C ARG A 300 -16.94 -45.99 19.76
N VAL A 301 -16.89 -44.75 20.27
CA VAL A 301 -16.37 -43.60 19.51
C VAL A 301 -14.89 -43.79 19.17
N MET A 302 -14.09 -44.24 20.14
CA MET A 302 -12.67 -44.52 19.93
C MET A 302 -12.42 -45.70 18.98
N ALA A 303 -13.29 -46.73 19.00
CA ALA A 303 -13.23 -47.83 18.04
C ALA A 303 -13.49 -47.35 16.60
N ASN A 304 -14.53 -46.55 16.38
CA ASN A 304 -14.81 -45.95 15.07
C ASN A 304 -13.68 -45.03 14.61
N LEU A 305 -13.06 -44.29 15.53
CA LEU A 305 -11.91 -43.44 15.22
C LEU A 305 -10.69 -44.27 14.79
N ARG A 306 -10.43 -45.40 15.46
CA ARG A 306 -9.36 -46.34 15.08
C ARG A 306 -9.57 -46.91 13.70
N GLU A 307 -10.78 -47.39 13.43
CA GLU A 307 -11.16 -47.93 12.12
C GLU A 307 -10.95 -46.89 11.01
N TRP A 308 -11.30 -45.62 11.26
CA TRP A 308 -11.06 -44.53 10.33
C TRP A 308 -9.57 -44.16 10.14
N ILE A 309 -8.74 -44.31 11.18
CA ILE A 309 -7.29 -44.11 11.06
C ILE A 309 -6.65 -45.23 10.23
N ASP A 310 -7.15 -46.46 10.40
CA ASP A 310 -6.64 -47.65 9.72
C ASP A 310 -7.20 -47.79 8.30
N SER A 311 -8.35 -47.17 7.99
CA SER A 311 -8.84 -47.06 6.62
C SER A 311 -7.87 -46.22 5.78
N ASP A 312 -7.20 -46.88 4.83
CA ASP A 312 -6.25 -46.29 3.89
C ASP A 312 -6.99 -45.48 2.82
N ASP A 313 -7.62 -44.38 3.23
CA ASP A 313 -8.27 -43.43 2.33
C ASP A 313 -7.19 -42.48 1.75
N SER A 314 -6.26 -43.10 1.04
CA SER A 314 -5.18 -42.45 0.32
C SER A 314 -5.76 -41.55 -0.78
N ASN A 315 -5.81 -40.25 -0.47
CA ASN A 315 -5.25 -39.17 -1.29
C ASN A 315 -5.92 -38.71 -2.61
N LEU A 316 -7.05 -39.23 -3.10
CA LEU A 316 -7.53 -38.77 -4.42
C LEU A 316 -8.64 -37.70 -4.44
N HIS A 317 -9.49 -37.57 -3.42
CA HIS A 317 -10.66 -36.67 -3.50
C HIS A 317 -10.43 -35.26 -2.93
N ASN A 318 -9.41 -35.06 -2.10
CA ASN A 318 -9.19 -33.78 -1.40
C ASN A 318 -8.51 -32.70 -2.26
N LEU A 319 -7.94 -33.06 -3.43
CA LEU A 319 -7.34 -32.09 -4.35
C LEU A 319 -8.39 -31.20 -5.06
N ILE A 320 -9.66 -31.62 -5.12
CA ILE A 320 -10.67 -30.96 -5.95
C ILE A 320 -11.43 -29.85 -5.19
N ASN A 321 -11.51 -29.93 -3.85
CA ASN A 321 -12.40 -29.06 -3.06
C ASN A 321 -11.68 -28.14 -2.05
N GLY A 322 -10.35 -28.09 -2.04
CA GLY A 322 -9.60 -27.29 -1.05
C GLY A 322 -9.82 -27.74 0.41
N GLN A 323 -10.33 -28.96 0.63
CA GLN A 323 -10.50 -29.53 1.95
C GLN A 323 -9.15 -30.06 2.47
N GLU A 324 -8.70 -29.51 3.60
CA GLU A 324 -7.43 -29.86 4.22
C GLU A 324 -7.52 -31.23 4.92
N GLY A 325 -6.78 -32.21 4.40
CA GLY A 325 -6.66 -33.55 4.97
C GLY A 325 -7.96 -34.36 4.99
N THR A 326 -7.89 -35.52 5.62
CA THR A 326 -9.09 -36.33 5.90
C THR A 326 -9.66 -35.92 7.24
N SER A 327 -10.98 -35.72 7.31
CA SER A 327 -11.65 -35.38 8.57
C SER A 327 -12.81 -36.31 8.91
N LEU A 328 -12.98 -36.59 10.20
CA LEU A 328 -14.08 -37.37 10.75
C LEU A 328 -14.81 -36.53 11.80
N VAL A 329 -16.13 -36.42 11.68
CA VAL A 329 -16.97 -35.77 12.69
C VAL A 329 -17.49 -36.82 13.66
N LEU A 330 -17.17 -36.66 14.95
CA LEU A 330 -17.61 -37.58 16.00
C LEU A 330 -19.10 -37.36 16.33
N PRO A 331 -19.79 -38.38 16.86
CA PRO A 331 -21.18 -38.24 17.32
C PRO A 331 -21.35 -37.09 18.34
N PRO A 332 -22.51 -36.40 18.34
CA PRO A 332 -22.77 -35.32 19.28
C PRO A 332 -22.77 -35.86 20.71
N CYS A 333 -22.12 -35.15 21.62
CA CYS A 333 -22.04 -35.54 23.02
C CYS A 333 -22.14 -34.33 23.96
N ASN A 334 -22.44 -34.61 25.23
CA ASN A 334 -22.48 -33.58 26.26
C ASN A 334 -21.07 -33.02 26.55
N ALA A 335 -20.99 -31.88 27.24
CA ALA A 335 -19.71 -31.22 27.50
C ALA A 335 -18.70 -32.09 28.29
N PHE A 336 -19.18 -32.96 29.17
CA PHE A 336 -18.35 -33.86 29.99
C PHE A 336 -17.70 -34.95 29.14
N LEU A 337 -18.49 -35.68 28.35
CA LEU A 337 -18.00 -36.69 27.40
C LEU A 337 -17.09 -36.08 26.34
N ARG A 338 -17.42 -34.88 25.87
CA ARG A 338 -16.59 -34.15 24.91
C ARG A 338 -15.20 -33.86 25.49
N ARG A 339 -15.12 -33.38 26.74
CA ARG A 339 -13.85 -33.17 27.45
C ARG A 339 -13.05 -34.47 27.59
N CYS A 340 -13.72 -35.56 27.98
CA CYS A 340 -13.07 -36.88 28.07
C CYS A 340 -12.52 -37.35 26.71
N LEU A 341 -13.27 -37.15 25.63
CA LEU A 341 -12.83 -37.47 24.27
C LEU A 341 -11.61 -36.63 23.84
N TYR A 342 -11.58 -35.32 24.10
CA TYR A 342 -10.39 -34.50 23.87
C TYR A 342 -9.16 -35.07 24.61
N GLU A 343 -9.28 -35.31 25.92
CA GLU A 343 -8.18 -35.82 26.75
C GLU A 343 -7.72 -37.24 26.36
N THR A 344 -8.64 -38.07 25.86
CA THR A 344 -8.33 -39.45 25.43
C THR A 344 -7.66 -39.44 24.06
N ILE A 345 -8.21 -38.71 23.10
CA ILE A 345 -7.67 -38.65 21.73
C ILE A 345 -6.32 -37.94 21.71
N GLU A 346 -6.13 -36.84 22.44
CA GLU A 346 -4.83 -36.16 22.50
C GLU A 346 -3.72 -37.05 23.10
N ALA A 347 -4.09 -37.96 24.01
CA ALA A 347 -3.14 -38.86 24.65
C ALA A 347 -2.83 -40.11 23.82
N GLU A 348 -3.81 -40.66 23.11
CA GLU A 348 -3.61 -41.83 22.24
C GLU A 348 -3.08 -41.44 20.85
N TYR A 349 -3.45 -40.26 20.35
CA TYR A 349 -3.17 -39.78 18.99
C TYR A 349 -2.72 -38.31 18.97
N SER A 350 -1.53 -38.03 19.47
CA SER A 350 -0.95 -36.67 19.52
C SER A 350 -0.73 -36.01 18.14
N GLY A 351 -0.80 -36.79 17.05
CA GLY A 351 -0.72 -36.31 15.67
C GLY A 351 -2.03 -35.77 15.09
N LEU A 352 -3.18 -36.05 15.71
CA LEU A 352 -4.49 -35.62 15.22
C LEU A 352 -4.83 -34.20 15.71
N LEU A 353 -5.47 -33.41 14.85
CA LEU A 353 -6.00 -32.10 15.21
C LEU A 353 -7.48 -32.25 15.58
N LEU A 354 -7.86 -31.59 16.68
CA LEU A 354 -9.23 -31.62 17.19
C LEU A 354 -9.82 -30.20 17.15
N GLU A 355 -10.91 -30.06 16.41
CA GLU A 355 -11.63 -28.80 16.25
C GLU A 355 -13.11 -28.98 16.56
N ARG A 356 -13.84 -27.88 16.77
CA ARG A 356 -15.29 -27.94 16.86
C ARG A 356 -15.88 -28.09 15.46
N ALA A 357 -16.89 -28.95 15.32
CA ALA A 357 -17.48 -29.22 14.01
C ALA A 357 -18.29 -28.03 13.45
N ASP A 358 -18.70 -27.08 14.31
CA ASP A 358 -19.42 -25.86 13.90
C ASP A 358 -18.55 -24.82 13.17
N LEU A 359 -17.22 -25.01 13.18
CA LEU A 359 -16.29 -24.21 12.40
C LEU A 359 -16.22 -24.65 10.93
N SER A 360 -16.83 -25.77 10.57
CA SER A 360 -16.91 -26.24 9.18
C SER A 360 -18.00 -25.47 8.42
N PRO A 361 -17.78 -25.08 7.14
CA PRO A 361 -18.81 -24.46 6.31
C PRO A 361 -20.09 -25.32 6.19
N ASP A 362 -19.92 -26.64 6.22
CA ASP A 362 -20.99 -27.65 6.10
C ASP A 362 -21.62 -28.04 7.45
N ALA A 363 -21.51 -27.18 8.47
CA ALA A 363 -21.94 -27.50 9.82
C ALA A 363 -23.47 -27.68 9.95
N GLY A 364 -23.90 -28.86 10.41
CA GLY A 364 -25.28 -29.12 10.80
C GLY A 364 -25.67 -28.47 12.15
N PRO A 365 -26.97 -28.42 12.50
CA PRO A 365 -27.48 -27.76 13.71
C PRO A 365 -26.93 -28.35 15.04
N THR A 366 -26.44 -29.60 15.02
CA THR A 366 -25.84 -30.29 16.17
C THR A 366 -24.32 -30.14 16.26
N ALA A 367 -23.68 -29.47 15.29
CA ALA A 367 -22.22 -29.40 15.14
C ALA A 367 -21.50 -28.75 16.34
N ARG A 368 -22.18 -27.84 17.06
CA ARG A 368 -21.66 -27.21 18.29
C ARG A 368 -21.36 -28.22 19.40
N ASN A 369 -21.99 -29.39 19.36
CA ASN A 369 -21.81 -30.48 20.32
C ASN A 369 -20.95 -31.63 19.78
N GLN A 370 -20.33 -31.45 18.63
CA GLN A 370 -19.50 -32.45 17.96
C GLN A 370 -18.03 -32.01 17.92
N ILE A 371 -17.15 -33.01 17.87
CA ILE A 371 -15.71 -32.82 17.65
C ILE A 371 -15.42 -33.23 16.21
N ARG A 372 -14.69 -32.41 15.48
CA ARG A 372 -14.10 -32.74 14.18
C ARG A 372 -12.65 -33.14 14.40
N VAL A 373 -12.33 -34.38 14.06
CA VAL A 373 -10.98 -34.92 14.07
C VAL A 373 -10.40 -34.78 12.68
N ILE A 374 -9.19 -34.21 12.57
CA ILE A 374 -8.53 -33.96 11.29
C ILE A 374 -7.18 -34.67 11.33
N ARG A 375 -6.93 -35.48 10.31
CA ARG A 375 -5.63 -36.10 10.06
C ARG A 375 -4.97 -35.32 8.93
N LEU A 376 -3.80 -34.76 9.24
CA LEU A 376 -2.94 -34.07 8.28
C LEU A 376 -1.62 -34.82 8.20
N SER A 377 -1.06 -34.91 6.99
CA SER A 377 0.36 -35.25 6.84
C SER A 377 1.25 -34.17 7.51
N PRO A 378 2.51 -34.49 7.86
CA PRO A 378 3.43 -33.49 8.41
C PRO A 378 3.59 -32.24 7.53
N GLU A 379 3.57 -32.42 6.21
CA GLU A 379 3.65 -31.33 5.24
C GLU A 379 2.40 -30.46 5.23
N GLU A 380 1.20 -31.08 5.19
CA GLU A 380 -0.07 -30.35 5.25
C GLU A 380 -0.24 -29.61 6.58
N ARG A 381 0.18 -30.23 7.69
CA ARG A 381 0.17 -29.60 9.01
C ARG A 381 1.02 -28.34 9.02
N LYS A 382 2.26 -28.42 8.51
CA LYS A 382 3.15 -27.25 8.41
C LYS A 382 2.56 -26.17 7.50
N ARG A 383 1.94 -26.56 6.38
CA ARG A 383 1.28 -25.61 5.46
C ARG A 383 0.11 -24.89 6.12
N ARG A 384 -0.77 -25.61 6.82
CA ARG A 384 -1.91 -25.03 7.57
C ARG A 384 -1.42 -24.09 8.67
N GLU A 385 -0.39 -24.48 9.41
CA GLU A 385 0.19 -23.64 10.48
C GLU A 385 0.78 -22.34 9.93
N ASN A 386 1.52 -22.41 8.82
CA ASN A 386 2.03 -21.23 8.13
C ASN A 386 0.87 -20.33 7.64
N ARG A 387 -0.15 -20.91 7.01
CA ARG A 387 -1.35 -20.18 6.55
C ARG A 387 -2.03 -19.44 7.70
N LEU A 388 -2.32 -20.13 8.80
CA LEU A 388 -2.97 -19.53 9.98
C LEU A 388 -2.11 -18.42 10.60
N LYS A 389 -0.79 -18.58 10.59
CA LYS A 389 0.15 -17.57 11.08
C LYS A 389 0.07 -16.30 10.22
N VAL A 390 0.08 -16.45 8.89
CA VAL A 390 -0.08 -15.34 7.93
C VAL A 390 -1.45 -14.68 8.11
N GLU A 391 -2.54 -15.44 8.17
CA GLU A 391 -3.89 -14.89 8.37
C GLU A 391 -4.04 -14.15 9.70
N GLU A 392 -3.43 -14.63 10.79
CA GLU A 392 -3.44 -13.92 12.07
C GLU A 392 -2.67 -12.59 11.98
N TRP A 393 -1.56 -12.57 11.23
CA TRP A 393 -0.78 -11.36 10.98
C TRP A 393 -1.52 -10.37 10.09
N GLU A 394 -2.15 -10.82 9.01
CA GLU A 394 -2.98 -10.00 8.15
C GLU A 394 -4.15 -9.38 8.91
N LYS A 395 -4.80 -10.16 9.79
CA LYS A 395 -5.84 -9.62 10.70
C LYS A 395 -5.28 -8.55 11.63
N LEU A 396 -4.03 -8.69 12.09
CA LEU A 396 -3.38 -7.66 12.90
C LEU A 396 -3.07 -6.40 12.08
N LEU A 397 -2.59 -6.56 10.84
CA LEU A 397 -2.35 -5.45 9.91
C LEU A 397 -3.64 -4.71 9.58
N LEU A 398 -4.69 -5.43 9.15
CA LEU A 398 -5.96 -4.85 8.71
C LEU A 398 -6.85 -4.37 9.85
N GLY A 399 -6.72 -4.96 11.05
CA GLY A 399 -7.56 -4.62 12.19
C GLY A 399 -7.00 -3.53 13.09
N ASN A 400 -5.66 -3.41 13.18
CA ASN A 400 -5.03 -2.62 14.24
C ASN A 400 -3.91 -1.70 13.78
N LEU A 401 -2.94 -2.25 13.04
CA LEU A 401 -1.75 -1.50 12.67
C LEU A 401 -2.05 -0.54 11.52
N GLY A 402 -2.67 -1.06 10.46
CA GLY A 402 -3.09 -0.37 9.25
C GLY A 402 -2.16 0.76 8.83
N PHE A 403 -2.67 1.99 8.78
CA PHE A 403 -1.94 3.14 8.24
C PHE A 403 -0.66 3.49 9.04
N THR A 404 -0.56 3.11 10.31
CA THR A 404 0.67 3.28 11.11
C THR A 404 1.86 2.60 10.45
N THR A 405 1.64 1.50 9.72
CA THR A 405 2.70 0.79 8.99
C THR A 405 3.24 1.59 7.81
N VAL A 406 2.37 2.30 7.08
CA VAL A 406 2.74 3.19 5.97
C VAL A 406 3.57 4.35 6.51
N PHE A 407 3.06 5.03 7.54
CA PHE A 407 3.76 6.16 8.16
C PHE A 407 5.14 5.77 8.69
N GLN A 408 5.24 4.62 9.37
CA GLN A 408 6.53 4.12 9.87
C GLN A 408 7.49 3.78 8.73
N ALA A 409 7.02 3.19 7.63
CA ALA A 409 7.85 2.87 6.48
C ALA A 409 8.40 4.12 5.78
N ILE A 410 7.56 5.13 5.57
CA ILE A 410 7.99 6.44 5.03
C ILE A 410 9.02 7.06 5.97
N SER A 411 8.73 7.12 7.27
CA SER A 411 9.65 7.64 8.28
C SER A 411 11.00 6.90 8.29
N ASP A 412 10.98 5.58 8.20
CA ASP A 412 12.18 4.74 8.19
C ASP A 412 13.06 5.04 6.96
N VAL A 413 12.48 5.14 5.77
CA VAL A 413 13.22 5.48 4.54
C VAL A 413 13.81 6.89 4.61
N CYS A 414 13.03 7.87 5.08
CA CYS A 414 13.52 9.24 5.26
C CYS A 414 14.66 9.32 6.28
N ASN A 415 14.69 8.42 7.28
CA ASN A 415 15.78 8.30 8.26
C ASN A 415 16.93 7.39 7.78
N GLY A 416 16.96 7.02 6.50
CA GLY A 416 18.06 6.26 5.91
C GLY A 416 18.05 4.76 6.22
N LYS A 417 16.93 4.19 6.70
CA LYS A 417 16.78 2.73 6.79
C LYS A 417 16.44 2.16 5.42
N VAL A 418 16.85 0.92 5.19
CA VAL A 418 16.63 0.23 3.90
C VAL A 418 15.46 -0.72 4.01
N LEU A 419 14.61 -0.73 2.99
CA LEU A 419 13.56 -1.73 2.78
C LEU A 419 14.03 -2.64 1.63
N THR A 420 14.41 -3.89 1.96
CA THR A 420 14.75 -4.89 0.93
C THR A 420 13.54 -5.74 0.60
N LYS A 421 13.56 -6.38 -0.57
CA LYS A 421 12.48 -7.26 -1.00
C LYS A 421 12.21 -8.39 0.00
N GLU A 422 13.24 -9.03 0.55
CA GLU A 422 13.08 -10.09 1.54
C GLU A 422 12.41 -9.58 2.83
N ARG A 423 12.75 -8.36 3.25
CA ARG A 423 12.18 -7.75 4.45
C ARG A 423 10.75 -7.31 4.25
N ILE A 424 10.40 -6.80 3.07
CA ILE A 424 9.02 -6.46 2.72
C ILE A 424 8.16 -7.71 2.71
N GLU A 425 8.56 -8.76 1.98
CA GLU A 425 7.79 -10.01 1.91
C GLU A 425 7.67 -10.67 3.28
N GLY A 426 8.78 -10.76 4.03
CA GLY A 426 8.74 -11.33 5.37
C GLY A 426 7.98 -10.45 6.38
N PHE A 427 7.85 -9.14 6.16
CA PHE A 427 6.96 -8.31 6.95
C PHE A 427 5.50 -8.57 6.60
N LEU A 428 5.16 -8.74 5.32
CA LEU A 428 3.79 -8.99 4.89
C LEU A 428 3.27 -10.37 5.31
N ASP A 429 4.14 -11.38 5.37
CA ASP A 429 3.78 -12.75 5.80
C ASP A 429 3.90 -12.98 7.34
N GLY A 430 4.33 -11.97 8.10
CA GLY A 430 4.48 -12.07 9.55
C GLY A 430 5.73 -12.83 10.03
N SER A 431 6.73 -12.99 9.17
CA SER A 431 8.06 -13.50 9.54
C SER A 431 8.95 -12.44 10.21
N PHE A 432 8.78 -11.16 9.86
CA PHE A 432 9.53 -10.03 10.40
C PHE A 432 8.62 -8.97 11.01
N PRO A 433 9.02 -8.32 12.12
CA PRO A 433 8.23 -7.27 12.76
C PRO A 433 8.28 -5.91 12.04
N SER A 434 9.28 -5.71 11.17
CA SER A 434 9.49 -4.47 10.43
C SER A 434 9.95 -4.74 9.00
N PRO A 435 9.43 -3.99 8.01
CA PRO A 435 9.91 -4.06 6.63
C PRO A 435 11.28 -3.38 6.44
N SER A 436 11.74 -2.60 7.41
CA SER A 436 13.00 -1.85 7.35
C SER A 436 14.13 -2.54 8.15
N VAL A 437 15.37 -2.28 7.73
CA VAL A 437 16.61 -2.62 8.46
C VAL A 437 17.49 -1.38 8.64
N PRO A 438 18.26 -1.30 9.73
CA PRO A 438 19.36 -0.35 9.83
C PRO A 438 20.32 -0.54 8.65
N LEU A 439 20.90 0.56 8.17
CA LEU A 439 21.92 0.52 7.13
C LEU A 439 23.18 -0.16 7.72
N ASN A 440 23.58 -1.33 7.20
CA ASN A 440 24.90 -1.88 7.52
C ASN A 440 25.96 -0.97 6.87
N GLU A 441 26.97 -0.56 7.64
CA GLU A 441 28.09 0.31 7.22
C GLU A 441 28.96 -0.34 6.13
N GLY A 442 28.47 -0.44 4.88
CA GLY A 442 29.24 -1.09 3.82
C GLY A 442 28.71 -1.01 2.38
N GLY A 443 27.65 -0.28 2.07
CA GLY A 443 27.08 -0.21 0.72
C GLY A 443 26.73 1.21 0.27
N MET A 444 27.46 1.68 -0.75
CA MET A 444 27.23 2.86 -1.62
C MET A 444 26.01 3.77 -1.36
N GLY A 445 26.31 5.05 -1.12
CA GLY A 445 25.53 6.21 -1.61
C GLY A 445 24.13 6.40 -1.04
N VAL A 446 24.01 7.08 0.10
CA VAL A 446 22.73 7.54 0.63
C VAL A 446 22.13 8.61 -0.29
N LYS A 447 20.96 8.34 -0.87
CA LYS A 447 20.07 9.41 -1.33
C LYS A 447 19.21 9.84 -0.14
N SER A 448 19.45 11.04 0.39
CA SER A 448 18.55 11.63 1.38
C SER A 448 17.19 11.85 0.71
N HIS A 449 16.15 11.19 1.21
CA HIS A 449 14.79 11.46 0.76
C HIS A 449 14.30 12.69 1.52
N SER A 450 14.08 13.79 0.81
CA SER A 450 13.44 14.98 1.39
C SER A 450 11.93 14.74 1.51
N LEU A 451 11.39 14.92 2.71
CA LEU A 451 9.95 14.91 2.96
C LEU A 451 9.40 16.32 2.75
N PHE A 452 8.46 16.48 1.83
CA PHE A 452 7.72 17.72 1.64
C PHE A 452 6.30 17.55 2.17
N ILE A 453 5.95 18.33 3.19
CA ILE A 453 4.58 18.45 3.67
C ILE A 453 4.03 19.72 3.04
N THR A 454 3.10 19.55 2.11
CA THR A 454 2.29 20.67 1.59
C THR A 454 1.07 20.81 2.49
N GLY A 455 0.67 22.03 2.81
CA GLY A 455 -0.49 22.29 3.67
C GLY A 455 -1.17 23.60 3.35
#